data_AF-A0A643BPR3-F1
#
_entry.id   AF-A0A643BPR3-F1
#
_cell.length_a   1.000
_cell.length_b   1.000
_cell.length_c   1.000
_cell.angle_alpha   90.00
_cell.angle_beta   90.00
_cell.angle_gamma   90.00
#
_symmetry.space_group_name_H-M   'P 1'
#
loop_
_entity.id
_entity.type
_entity.pdbx_description
1 polymer ?
#
loop_
_entity_poly.entity_id
_entity_poly.type
_entity_poly.pdbx_seq_one_letter_code
_entity_poly.pdbx_strand_id
1 'polypeptide(L)'
;MDVYRGKGSAIRDPREDVLGDKNCTAIWEAFKLALDKDPCSVLPSDYDLFINLSRHSIPRDKSLFWENNHLLVTSYAENGRRFMPLCNVLYGMVGDFLSWCRQKNASGLDYQSCPTSEDCENNPVDSYWKSASIQYAKDSSGVIYVMLNGSEPTGAYPVKGFFADFEIPHLQKDKITRIEIWVMHEIGGSNV
;
A
#
# COMPACT_ATOMS: atom_id res chain seq x y z
N MET A 1 11.60 13.88 3.01
CA MET A 1 12.82 13.24 2.45
C MET A 1 13.46 12.29 3.45
N ASP A 2 13.78 12.73 4.67
CA ASP A 2 14.46 11.89 5.67
C ASP A 2 13.62 10.70 6.16
N VAL A 3 12.31 10.90 6.34
CA VAL A 3 11.39 9.80 6.71
C VAL A 3 11.35 8.72 5.63
N TYR A 4 11.25 9.10 4.36
CA TYR A 4 11.21 8.17 3.23
C TYR A 4 12.51 7.35 3.12
N ARG A 5 13.67 8.04 3.18
CA ARG A 5 14.98 7.38 3.14
C ARG A 5 15.25 6.53 4.38
N GLY A 6 14.77 6.97 5.55
CA GLY A 6 14.85 6.22 6.80
C GLY A 6 14.06 4.91 6.73
N LYS A 7 12.80 4.96 6.26
CA LYS A 7 11.96 3.78 6.05
C LYS A 7 12.57 2.81 5.03
N GLY A 8 13.06 3.31 3.88
CA GLY A 8 13.73 2.47 2.88
C GLY A 8 15.00 1.78 3.40
N SER A 9 15.74 2.43 4.30
CA SER A 9 16.96 1.87 4.91
C SER A 9 16.70 0.85 6.02
N ALA A 10 15.50 0.88 6.63
CA ALA A 10 15.12 0.03 7.76
C ALA A 10 14.71 -1.39 7.35
N ILE A 11 14.60 -1.70 6.05
CA ILE A 11 14.19 -3.03 5.53
C ILE A 11 15.34 -4.04 5.54
N ARG A 12 16.46 -3.72 6.19
CA ARG A 12 17.50 -4.73 6.47
C ARG A 12 17.07 -5.57 7.68
N ASP A 13 16.18 -6.54 7.48
CA ASP A 13 16.05 -7.66 8.41
C ASP A 13 17.33 -8.51 8.29
N PRO A 14 18.11 -8.69 9.37
CA PRO A 14 19.32 -9.54 9.36
C PRO A 14 19.06 -11.02 9.01
N ARG A 15 17.80 -11.46 8.94
CA ARG A 15 17.43 -12.88 8.79
C ARG A 15 16.82 -13.26 7.43
N GLU A 16 16.55 -12.30 6.55
CA GLU A 16 16.08 -12.57 5.19
C GLU A 16 16.89 -11.77 4.17
N ASP A 17 17.80 -12.45 3.48
CA ASP A 17 18.56 -12.00 2.30
C ASP A 17 17.65 -11.81 1.05
N VAL A 18 16.38 -11.44 1.27
CA VAL A 18 15.32 -11.44 0.25
C VAL A 18 15.24 -10.11 -0.49
N LEU A 19 15.73 -9.02 0.12
CA LEU A 19 15.61 -7.69 -0.49
C LEU A 19 16.66 -7.43 -1.58
N GLY A 20 17.82 -8.10 -1.56
CA GLY A 20 18.97 -7.75 -2.40
C GLY A 20 19.42 -6.29 -2.21
N ASP A 21 20.49 -5.88 -2.91
CA ASP A 21 20.94 -4.48 -2.88
C ASP A 21 19.93 -3.56 -3.60
N LYS A 22 18.99 -2.99 -2.84
CA LYS A 22 18.03 -1.98 -3.33
C LYS A 22 18.65 -0.58 -3.28
N ASN A 23 18.70 0.08 -4.43
CA ASN A 23 19.19 1.46 -4.52
C ASN A 23 18.12 2.46 -4.07
N CYS A 24 18.11 2.80 -2.78
CA CYS A 24 17.16 3.74 -2.19
C CYS A 24 17.19 5.13 -2.84
N THR A 25 18.34 5.57 -3.37
CA THR A 25 18.43 6.84 -4.11
C THR A 25 17.66 6.74 -5.42
N ALA A 26 17.87 5.70 -6.22
CA ALA A 26 17.14 5.50 -7.47
C ALA A 26 15.62 5.34 -7.25
N ILE A 27 15.23 4.60 -6.20
CA ILE A 27 13.82 4.44 -5.81
C ILE A 27 13.18 5.80 -5.47
N TRP A 28 13.89 6.65 -4.73
CA TRP A 28 13.43 8.01 -4.41
C TRP A 28 13.34 8.90 -5.65
N GLU A 29 14.32 8.87 -6.53
CA GLU A 29 14.28 9.64 -7.78
C GLU A 29 13.10 9.22 -8.66
N ALA A 30 12.80 7.92 -8.76
CA ALA A 30 11.63 7.44 -9.49
C ALA A 30 10.31 7.88 -8.85
N PHE A 31 10.20 7.83 -7.53
CA PHE A 31 9.02 8.30 -6.81
C PHE A 31 8.74 9.80 -7.04
N LYS A 32 9.79 10.63 -7.02
CA LYS A 32 9.67 12.09 -7.19
C LYS A 32 9.13 12.53 -8.54
N LEU A 33 9.22 11.70 -9.59
CA LEU A 33 8.69 12.05 -10.91
C LEU A 33 7.19 12.42 -10.85
N ALA A 34 6.44 11.82 -9.93
CA ALA A 34 5.03 12.17 -9.70
C ALA A 34 4.87 13.55 -9.02
N LEU A 35 5.87 14.01 -8.27
CA LEU A 35 5.87 15.34 -7.62
C LEU A 35 6.20 16.47 -8.59
N ASP A 36 6.71 16.16 -9.78
CA ASP A 36 6.94 17.15 -10.84
C ASP A 36 5.68 17.43 -11.66
N LYS A 37 4.60 16.66 -11.45
CA LYS A 37 3.34 16.77 -12.19
C LYS A 37 2.33 17.69 -11.50
N ASP A 38 1.32 18.08 -12.26
CA ASP A 38 0.13 18.73 -11.70
C ASP A 38 -0.56 17.77 -10.70
N PRO A 39 -0.96 18.26 -9.51
CA PRO A 39 -1.47 17.41 -8.43
C PRO A 39 -2.84 16.75 -8.72
N CYS A 40 -3.46 17.01 -9.88
CA CYS A 40 -4.65 16.31 -10.35
C CYS A 40 -4.43 15.58 -11.69
N SER A 41 -3.17 15.39 -12.08
CA SER A 41 -2.79 14.77 -13.36
C SER A 41 -1.76 13.63 -13.18
N VAL A 42 -1.77 12.97 -12.02
CA VAL A 42 -0.89 11.83 -11.71
C VAL A 42 -1.65 10.54 -11.93
N LEU A 43 -1.12 9.66 -12.77
CA LEU A 43 -1.71 8.35 -13.08
C LEU A 43 -0.99 7.24 -12.31
N PRO A 44 -1.65 6.09 -12.05
CA PRO A 44 -0.97 4.95 -11.43
C PRO A 44 0.30 4.49 -12.17
N SER A 45 0.30 4.60 -13.50
CA SER A 45 1.44 4.25 -14.36
C SER A 45 2.66 5.17 -14.16
N ASP A 46 2.47 6.37 -13.60
CA ASP A 46 3.60 7.26 -13.29
C ASP A 46 4.50 6.69 -12.18
N TYR A 47 3.98 5.72 -11.42
CA TYR A 47 4.71 4.99 -10.39
C TYR A 47 5.34 3.68 -10.90
N ASP A 48 5.19 3.30 -12.18
CA ASP A 48 5.68 2.00 -12.69
C ASP A 48 7.18 1.82 -12.48
N LEU A 49 7.99 2.86 -12.74
CA LEU A 49 9.44 2.80 -12.51
C LEU A 49 9.77 2.66 -11.01
N PHE A 50 9.05 3.40 -10.15
CA PHE A 50 9.20 3.30 -8.70
C PHE A 50 8.89 1.87 -8.24
N ILE A 51 7.77 1.30 -8.66
CA ILE A 51 7.35 -0.06 -8.34
C ILE A 51 8.42 -1.05 -8.80
N ASN A 52 8.89 -0.95 -10.05
CA ASN A 52 9.91 -1.87 -10.57
C ASN A 52 11.21 -1.84 -9.75
N LEU A 53 11.71 -0.66 -9.38
CA LEU A 53 12.95 -0.52 -8.61
C LEU A 53 12.84 -1.00 -7.16
N SER A 54 11.63 -1.02 -6.60
CA SER A 54 11.35 -1.37 -5.20
C SER A 54 10.69 -2.75 -5.02
N ARG A 55 10.25 -3.39 -6.11
CA ARG A 55 9.63 -4.71 -6.08
C ARG A 55 10.59 -5.77 -5.54
N HIS A 56 10.03 -6.67 -4.74
CA HIS A 56 10.66 -7.89 -4.24
C HIS A 56 9.57 -8.96 -4.07
N SER A 57 9.97 -10.22 -3.90
CA SER A 57 9.00 -11.29 -3.68
C SER A 57 8.30 -11.12 -2.33
N ILE A 58 7.01 -11.45 -2.31
CA ILE A 58 6.22 -11.62 -1.09
C ILE A 58 6.23 -13.13 -0.77
N PRO A 59 6.60 -13.55 0.45
CA PRO A 59 6.60 -14.96 0.78
C PRO A 59 5.20 -15.57 0.61
N ARG A 60 5.14 -16.81 0.13
CA ARG A 60 3.89 -17.55 -0.01
C ARG A 60 3.16 -17.63 1.34
N ASP A 61 1.83 -17.58 1.32
CA ASP A 61 0.97 -17.68 2.51
C ASP A 61 1.20 -16.55 3.55
N LYS A 62 1.80 -15.42 3.14
CA LYS A 62 2.03 -14.26 4.02
C LYS A 62 1.24 -13.00 3.65
N SER A 63 0.58 -12.96 2.50
CA SER A 63 -0.19 -11.79 2.08
C SER A 63 -1.39 -11.55 2.99
N LEU A 64 -1.54 -10.32 3.48
CA LEU A 64 -2.62 -9.87 4.35
C LEU A 64 -3.22 -8.57 3.81
N PHE A 65 -4.41 -8.70 3.23
CA PHE A 65 -5.25 -7.61 2.77
C PHE A 65 -6.15 -7.13 3.91
N TRP A 66 -6.69 -5.92 3.82
CA TRP A 66 -7.53 -5.38 4.89
C TRP A 66 -8.39 -4.21 4.45
N GLU A 67 -9.46 -3.98 5.18
CA GLU A 67 -10.30 -2.78 5.10
C GLU A 67 -10.61 -2.31 6.53
N ASN A 68 -10.56 -0.98 6.75
CA ASN A 68 -10.90 -0.32 8.02
C ASN A 68 -10.21 -0.88 9.28
N ASN A 69 -8.96 -1.37 9.14
CA ASN A 69 -8.21 -2.04 10.21
C ASN A 69 -6.71 -1.68 10.26
N HIS A 70 -6.32 -0.52 9.73
CA HIS A 70 -4.91 -0.21 9.47
C HIS A 70 -3.99 -0.44 10.68
N LEU A 71 -4.30 0.14 11.84
CA LEU A 71 -3.46 0.01 13.04
C LEU A 71 -3.39 -1.42 13.57
N LEU A 72 -4.52 -2.14 13.53
CA LEU A 72 -4.58 -3.54 13.94
C LEU A 72 -3.71 -4.42 13.04
N VAL A 73 -3.79 -4.23 11.73
CA VAL A 73 -2.99 -4.95 10.73
C VAL A 73 -1.50 -4.71 10.94
N THR A 74 -1.09 -3.45 11.07
CA THR A 74 0.32 -3.08 11.28
C THR A 74 0.87 -3.66 12.57
N SER A 75 0.07 -3.68 13.65
CA SER A 75 0.46 -4.32 14.92
C SER A 75 0.52 -5.85 14.80
N TYR A 76 -0.50 -6.46 14.21
CA TYR A 76 -0.62 -7.92 14.10
C TYR A 76 0.42 -8.55 13.18
N ALA A 77 0.83 -7.83 12.12
CA ALA A 77 1.86 -8.29 11.20
C ALA A 77 3.25 -8.38 11.85
N GLU A 78 3.49 -7.64 12.93
CA GLU A 78 4.76 -7.56 13.65
C GLU A 78 5.96 -7.30 12.73
N ASN A 79 5.88 -6.22 11.96
CA ASN A 79 6.93 -5.80 11.02
C ASN A 79 7.31 -6.89 10.00
N GLY A 80 6.32 -7.55 9.40
CA GLY A 80 6.56 -8.62 8.41
C GLY A 80 6.77 -10.02 9.01
N ARG A 81 6.96 -10.15 10.33
CA ARG A 81 7.31 -11.42 10.98
C ARG A 81 6.17 -12.44 10.91
N ARG A 82 4.93 -12.02 11.17
CA ARG A 82 3.75 -12.90 11.14
C ARG A 82 3.13 -12.95 9.76
N PHE A 83 2.84 -11.78 9.20
CA PHE A 83 2.27 -11.56 7.88
C PHE A 83 2.97 -10.39 7.22
N MET A 84 2.86 -10.28 5.89
CA MET A 84 3.45 -9.22 5.09
C MET A 84 2.33 -8.45 4.36
N PRO A 85 1.53 -7.62 5.06
CA PRO A 85 0.58 -6.69 4.44
C PRO A 85 1.33 -5.68 3.56
N LEU A 86 0.61 -4.94 2.71
CA LEU A 86 1.22 -3.95 1.82
C LEU A 86 2.10 -2.94 2.58
N CYS A 87 1.69 -2.48 3.77
CA CYS A 87 2.48 -1.57 4.61
C CYS A 87 3.82 -2.16 5.12
N ASN A 88 4.05 -3.48 4.98
CA ASN A 88 5.32 -4.15 5.27
C ASN A 88 6.13 -4.51 4.02
N VAL A 89 5.60 -4.29 2.81
CA VAL A 89 6.33 -4.43 1.55
C VAL A 89 7.08 -3.12 1.27
N LEU A 90 8.29 -3.15 0.70
CA LEU A 90 9.14 -1.95 0.53
C LEU A 90 8.38 -0.79 -0.13
N TYR A 91 7.69 -1.05 -1.23
CA TYR A 91 6.92 -0.03 -1.94
C TYR A 91 5.62 0.39 -1.25
N GLY A 92 5.10 -0.34 -0.26
CA GLY A 92 3.99 0.15 0.56
C GLY A 92 4.50 0.92 1.77
N MET A 93 5.52 0.39 2.45
CA MET A 93 6.10 0.94 3.67
C MET A 93 6.55 2.40 3.51
N VAL A 94 7.21 2.72 2.39
CA VAL A 94 7.74 4.08 2.16
C VAL A 94 6.65 5.14 1.96
N GLY A 95 5.45 4.75 1.53
CA GLY A 95 4.28 5.62 1.42
C GLY A 95 3.35 5.59 2.64
N ASP A 96 3.51 4.60 3.52
CA ASP A 96 2.62 4.36 4.64
C ASP A 96 2.51 5.57 5.59
N PHE A 97 1.27 5.98 5.92
CA PHE A 97 0.93 7.20 6.68
C PHE A 97 1.47 8.53 6.13
N LEU A 98 1.98 8.58 4.89
CA LEU A 98 2.47 9.81 4.28
C LEU A 98 1.45 10.40 3.31
N SER A 99 1.53 11.71 3.11
CA SER A 99 0.79 12.45 2.09
C SER A 99 1.75 13.36 1.33
N TRP A 100 1.52 13.53 0.03
CA TRP A 100 2.39 14.34 -0.82
C TRP A 100 1.64 14.84 -2.07
N CYS A 101 2.01 16.05 -2.50
CA CYS A 101 1.59 16.63 -3.76
C CYS A 101 2.42 17.88 -4.08
N ARG A 102 2.44 18.26 -5.36
CA ARG A 102 3.00 19.53 -5.81
C ARG A 102 1.99 20.65 -5.60
N GLN A 103 2.47 21.86 -5.35
CA GLN A 103 1.64 23.06 -5.44
C GLN A 103 1.08 23.22 -6.86
N LYS A 104 -0.15 23.73 -6.98
CA LYS A 104 -0.79 23.98 -8.29
C LYS A 104 -0.02 25.03 -9.11
N ASN A 105 0.43 26.10 -8.44
CA ASN A 105 1.02 27.29 -9.10
C ASN A 105 2.53 27.45 -8.86
N ALA A 106 3.19 26.44 -8.30
CA ALA A 106 4.63 26.46 -8.05
C ALA A 106 5.23 25.05 -8.16
N SER A 107 6.55 24.98 -8.23
CA SER A 107 7.29 23.70 -8.30
C SER A 107 7.55 23.05 -6.93
N GLY A 108 7.22 23.73 -5.84
CA GLY A 108 7.40 23.22 -4.48
C GLY A 108 6.33 22.20 -4.08
N LEU A 109 6.59 21.47 -3.00
CA LEU A 109 5.59 20.62 -2.35
C LEU A 109 4.55 21.48 -1.62
N ASP A 110 3.30 21.01 -1.62
CA ASP A 110 2.24 21.62 -0.83
C ASP A 110 2.20 20.94 0.55
N TYR A 111 2.50 21.71 1.60
CA TYR A 111 2.43 21.26 2.99
C TYR A 111 1.15 21.72 3.69
N GLN A 112 0.29 22.50 3.02
CA GLN A 112 -0.99 22.96 3.56
C GLN A 112 -2.08 21.93 3.31
N SER A 113 -2.18 21.44 2.08
CA SER A 113 -3.21 20.48 1.69
C SER A 113 -2.86 19.75 0.39
N CYS A 114 -3.29 18.49 0.28
CA CYS A 114 -3.24 17.73 -0.96
C CYS A 114 -4.63 17.30 -1.40
N PRO A 115 -4.88 17.18 -2.72
CA PRO A 115 -6.18 16.79 -3.22
C PRO A 115 -6.54 15.36 -2.80
N THR A 116 -7.80 15.19 -2.42
CA THR A 116 -8.44 13.90 -2.12
C THR A 116 -9.11 13.32 -3.36
N SER A 117 -9.66 12.11 -3.25
CA SER A 117 -10.47 11.51 -4.32
C SER A 117 -11.69 12.35 -4.70
N GLU A 118 -12.22 13.16 -3.77
CA GLU A 118 -13.34 14.07 -4.04
C GLU A 118 -12.91 15.30 -4.85
N ASP A 119 -11.69 15.78 -4.62
CA ASP A 119 -11.13 16.92 -5.36
C ASP A 119 -10.78 16.53 -6.80
N CYS A 120 -10.10 15.38 -6.97
CA CYS A 120 -9.78 14.81 -8.27
C CYS A 120 -9.31 13.34 -8.16
N GLU A 121 -9.76 12.52 -9.11
CA GLU A 121 -9.45 11.08 -9.15
C GLU A 121 -7.95 10.77 -9.32
N ASN A 122 -7.24 11.61 -10.07
CA ASN A 122 -5.84 11.42 -10.47
C ASN A 122 -4.89 12.24 -9.58
N ASN A 123 -5.09 12.16 -8.27
CA ASN A 123 -4.16 12.74 -7.30
C ASN A 123 -2.96 11.80 -7.02
N PRO A 124 -1.81 12.33 -6.58
CA PRO A 124 -0.59 11.53 -6.38
C PRO A 124 -0.75 10.37 -5.41
N VAL A 125 -1.47 10.57 -4.29
CA VAL A 125 -1.58 9.58 -3.21
C VAL A 125 -2.48 8.43 -3.63
N ASP A 126 -3.65 8.70 -4.20
CA ASP A 126 -4.56 7.65 -4.68
C ASP A 126 -3.95 6.87 -5.84
N SER A 127 -3.33 7.57 -6.81
CA SER A 127 -2.66 6.91 -7.93
C SER A 127 -1.50 6.02 -7.49
N TYR A 128 -0.76 6.43 -6.45
CA TYR A 128 0.26 5.60 -5.84
C TYR A 128 -0.33 4.32 -5.24
N TRP A 129 -1.36 4.45 -4.40
CA TRP A 129 -1.96 3.28 -3.75
C TRP A 129 -2.66 2.36 -4.75
N LYS A 130 -3.26 2.89 -5.82
CA LYS A 130 -3.77 2.08 -6.94
C LYS A 130 -2.65 1.23 -7.55
N SER A 131 -1.50 1.84 -7.87
CA SER A 131 -0.35 1.12 -8.44
C SER A 131 0.23 0.07 -7.49
N ALA A 132 0.44 0.44 -6.23
CA ALA A 132 0.97 -0.44 -5.19
C ALA A 132 0.04 -1.63 -4.89
N SER A 133 -1.28 -1.40 -4.79
CA SER A 133 -2.29 -2.42 -4.54
C SER A 133 -2.38 -3.44 -5.68
N ILE A 134 -2.37 -2.96 -6.93
CA ILE A 134 -2.33 -3.82 -8.12
C ILE A 134 -1.09 -4.71 -8.10
N GLN A 135 0.09 -4.14 -7.80
CA GLN A 135 1.32 -4.91 -7.77
C GLN A 135 1.32 -5.95 -6.64
N TYR A 136 0.84 -5.56 -5.45
CA TYR A 136 0.74 -6.44 -4.29
C TYR A 136 -0.17 -7.65 -4.54
N ALA A 137 -1.33 -7.43 -5.17
CA ALA A 137 -2.24 -8.49 -5.56
C ALA A 137 -1.64 -9.45 -6.60
N LYS A 138 -0.90 -8.91 -7.59
CA LYS A 138 -0.21 -9.72 -8.62
C LYS A 138 0.90 -10.61 -8.04
N ASP A 139 1.59 -10.14 -7.01
CA ASP A 139 2.73 -10.83 -6.39
C ASP A 139 2.33 -11.78 -5.25
N SER A 140 1.09 -11.65 -4.77
CA SER A 140 0.55 -12.50 -3.70
C SER A 140 0.29 -13.93 -4.18
N SER A 141 0.52 -14.91 -3.30
CA SER A 141 0.31 -16.33 -3.62
C SER A 141 0.05 -17.20 -2.38
N GLY A 142 -0.55 -18.36 -2.61
CA GLY A 142 -0.91 -19.29 -1.54
C GLY A 142 -2.24 -18.96 -0.88
N VAL A 143 -2.31 -19.03 0.44
CA VAL A 143 -3.44 -18.56 1.24
C VAL A 143 -3.41 -17.05 1.29
N ILE A 144 -4.50 -16.43 0.86
CA ILE A 144 -4.71 -14.98 0.96
C ILE A 144 -5.51 -14.70 2.22
N TYR A 145 -4.96 -13.92 3.14
CA TYR A 145 -5.67 -13.50 4.35
C TYR A 145 -6.27 -12.12 4.15
N VAL A 146 -7.47 -11.89 4.69
CA VAL A 146 -8.19 -10.62 4.60
C VAL A 146 -8.72 -10.25 5.98
N MET A 147 -8.34 -9.10 6.52
CA MET A 147 -8.81 -8.60 7.81
C MET A 147 -9.82 -7.44 7.62
N LEU A 148 -11.09 -7.72 7.88
CA LEU A 148 -12.20 -6.77 7.73
C LEU A 148 -12.72 -6.31 9.09
N ASN A 149 -13.28 -5.10 9.16
CA ASN A 149 -13.84 -4.54 10.38
C ASN A 149 -15.36 -4.76 10.42
N GLY A 150 -15.83 -5.69 11.25
CA GLY A 150 -17.25 -5.98 11.48
C GLY A 150 -17.97 -4.94 12.34
N SER A 151 -17.24 -4.02 12.95
CA SER A 151 -17.82 -2.87 13.67
C SER A 151 -17.91 -1.61 12.80
N GLU A 152 -17.57 -1.70 11.50
CA GLU A 152 -17.73 -0.62 10.53
C GLU A 152 -19.23 -0.35 10.26
N PRO A 153 -19.75 0.88 10.51
CA PRO A 153 -21.17 1.20 10.29
C PRO A 153 -21.68 0.96 8.87
N THR A 154 -20.83 1.08 7.85
CA THR A 154 -21.21 0.80 6.46
C THR A 154 -21.09 -0.67 6.04
N GLY A 155 -20.77 -1.55 6.99
CA GLY A 155 -20.52 -2.97 6.78
C GLY A 155 -19.04 -3.28 6.51
N ALA A 156 -18.66 -4.53 6.75
CA ALA A 156 -17.27 -4.98 6.75
C ALA A 156 -16.58 -4.94 5.38
N TYR A 157 -17.34 -5.01 4.28
CA TYR A 157 -16.81 -5.02 2.91
C TYR A 157 -17.34 -3.80 2.13
N PRO A 158 -16.52 -2.77 1.93
CA PRO A 158 -16.89 -1.65 1.08
C PRO A 158 -16.89 -2.12 -0.39
N VAL A 159 -18.04 -1.99 -1.07
CA VAL A 159 -18.20 -2.38 -2.48
C VAL A 159 -17.40 -1.51 -3.45
N LYS A 160 -16.92 -0.36 -2.98
CA LYS A 160 -15.98 0.53 -3.66
C LYS A 160 -14.81 0.77 -2.71
N GLY A 161 -13.60 0.50 -3.15
CA GLY A 161 -12.43 0.54 -2.29
C GLY A 161 -11.22 -0.13 -2.94
N PHE A 162 -10.05 0.01 -2.33
CA PHE A 162 -8.82 -0.57 -2.87
C PHE A 162 -8.93 -2.08 -3.00
N PHE A 163 -9.48 -2.75 -1.97
CA PHE A 163 -9.62 -4.20 -2.00
C PHE A 163 -10.56 -4.66 -3.11
N ALA A 164 -11.71 -4.00 -3.26
CA ALA A 164 -12.71 -4.35 -4.27
C ALA A 164 -12.26 -4.05 -5.71
N ASP A 165 -11.71 -2.86 -5.95
CA ASP A 165 -11.52 -2.32 -7.30
C ASP A 165 -10.11 -2.58 -7.86
N PHE A 166 -9.10 -2.72 -7.00
CA PHE A 166 -7.70 -2.76 -7.41
C PHE A 166 -6.95 -4.02 -6.97
N GLU A 167 -7.39 -4.70 -5.92
CA GLU A 167 -6.71 -5.90 -5.42
C GLU A 167 -7.38 -7.20 -5.90
N ILE A 168 -8.66 -7.41 -5.58
CA ILE A 168 -9.41 -8.63 -6.00
C ILE A 168 -9.29 -8.89 -7.51
N PRO A 169 -9.46 -7.90 -8.41
CA PRO A 169 -9.38 -8.14 -9.85
C PRO A 169 -7.99 -8.56 -10.34
N HIS A 170 -6.95 -8.33 -9.55
CA HIS A 170 -5.55 -8.56 -9.92
C HIS A 170 -4.91 -9.78 -9.22
N LEU A 171 -5.67 -10.46 -8.36
CA LEU A 171 -5.28 -11.72 -7.74
C LEU A 171 -5.04 -12.81 -8.81
N GLN A 172 -3.88 -13.47 -8.75
CA GLN A 172 -3.50 -14.51 -9.70
C GLN A 172 -4.13 -15.85 -9.31
N LYS A 173 -5.30 -16.16 -9.88
CA LYS A 173 -6.12 -17.33 -9.52
C LYS A 173 -5.34 -18.66 -9.54
N ASP A 174 -4.41 -18.82 -10.46
CA ASP A 174 -3.55 -20.01 -10.60
C ASP A 174 -2.52 -20.17 -9.46
N LYS A 175 -2.18 -19.08 -8.76
CA LYS A 175 -1.21 -19.06 -7.66
C LYS A 175 -1.85 -19.10 -6.27
N ILE A 176 -3.17 -18.95 -6.19
CA ILE A 176 -3.94 -18.84 -4.95
C ILE A 176 -4.56 -20.18 -4.58
N THR A 177 -4.34 -20.60 -3.33
CA THR A 177 -4.89 -21.84 -2.78
C THR A 177 -6.32 -21.61 -2.28
N ARG A 178 -6.52 -20.56 -1.47
CA ARG A 178 -7.81 -20.15 -0.91
C ARG A 178 -7.72 -18.72 -0.37
N ILE A 179 -8.88 -18.13 -0.08
CA ILE A 179 -8.99 -16.84 0.60
C ILE A 179 -9.61 -17.09 1.98
N GLU A 180 -8.98 -16.56 3.03
CA GLU A 180 -9.42 -16.66 4.42
C GLU A 180 -9.74 -15.26 4.95
N ILE A 181 -10.98 -15.06 5.39
CA ILE A 181 -11.48 -13.75 5.81
C ILE A 181 -11.67 -13.77 7.33
N TRP A 182 -11.11 -12.77 8.00
CA TRP A 182 -11.29 -12.51 9.42
C TRP A 182 -12.09 -11.23 9.59
N VAL A 183 -13.30 -11.37 10.15
CA VAL A 183 -14.17 -10.23 10.47
C VAL A 183 -13.98 -9.89 11.95
N MET A 184 -13.21 -8.84 12.19
CA MET A 184 -12.81 -8.39 13.53
C MET A 184 -13.87 -7.46 14.10
N HIS A 185 -14.16 -7.57 15.40
CA HIS A 185 -15.12 -6.70 16.07
C HIS A 185 -14.43 -5.97 17.22
N GLU A 186 -14.84 -4.72 17.45
CA GLU A 186 -14.39 -3.94 18.60
C GLU A 186 -14.83 -4.61 19.91
N ILE A 187 -13.96 -4.56 20.93
CA ILE A 187 -14.27 -5.15 22.23
C ILE A 187 -15.40 -4.34 22.89
N GLY A 188 -16.58 -4.96 23.00
CA GLY A 188 -17.78 -4.30 23.52
C GLY A 188 -18.45 -3.34 22.51
N GLY A 189 -18.02 -3.34 21.25
CA GLY A 189 -18.65 -2.60 20.16
C GLY A 189 -19.97 -3.23 19.70
N SER A 190 -20.73 -2.48 18.91
CA SER A 190 -21.93 -3.01 18.23
C SER A 190 -21.53 -4.00 17.14
N ASN A 191 -22.20 -5.15 17.12
CA ASN A 191 -22.21 -6.04 15.96
C ASN A 191 -23.24 -5.48 14.98
N VAL A 192 -22.79 -5.05 13.81
CA VAL A 192 -23.64 -4.52 12.73
C VAL A 192 -23.82 -5.57 11.65
#